data_AF-A0A7L9RSR4-F1
#
_entry.id   AF-A0A7L9RSR4-F1
#
_cell.length_a   1.000
_cell.length_b   1.000
_cell.length_c   1.000
_cell.angle_alpha   90.00
_cell.angle_beta   90.00
_cell.angle_gamma   90.00
#
_symmetry.space_group_name_H-M   'P 1'
#
loop_
_entity.id
_entity.type
_entity.pdbx_description
1 polymer ?
#
loop_
_entity_poly.entity_id
_entity_poly.type
_entity_poly.pdbx_seq_one_letter_code
_entity_poly.pdbx_strand_id
1 'polypeptide(L)'
;MRILAKSAILALLICNPSDAASIEDLLTPLARDIVNQGFPTGIPCCTDKDLQTLKAQLSIESIPNELQSFFMNFGHKRFTCMQVVRPQSIFHNHPTQGTVTMITEAWKFGVSREYLPFCYDNADYYCIHLETGQVRFWSYHELAFSDNPRDMWDSFNDWVVNDWIPLMKQ
;
A
#
# COMPACT_ATOMS: atom_id res chain seq x y z
N MET A 1 2.97 -24.18 -5.05
CA MET A 1 1.80 -23.38 -5.46
C MET A 1 2.29 -22.23 -6.35
N ARG A 2 2.26 -22.38 -7.68
CA ARG A 2 2.92 -21.47 -8.65
C ARG A 2 1.97 -21.05 -9.81
N ILE A 3 0.66 -21.01 -9.56
CA ILE A 3 -0.35 -20.82 -10.63
C ILE A 3 -1.04 -19.44 -10.57
N LEU A 4 -0.89 -18.67 -9.47
CA LEU A 4 -1.74 -17.50 -9.22
C LEU A 4 -1.25 -16.16 -9.82
N ALA A 5 -0.02 -16.07 -10.35
CA ALA A 5 0.53 -14.78 -10.83
C ALA A 5 0.36 -14.53 -12.34
N LYS A 6 0.16 -15.57 -13.16
CA LYS A 6 0.34 -15.45 -14.63
C LYS A 6 -0.68 -14.58 -15.36
N SER A 7 -1.93 -14.48 -14.89
CA SER A 7 -2.95 -13.71 -15.65
C SER A 7 -2.86 -12.20 -15.40
N ALA A 8 -2.61 -11.76 -14.16
CA ALA A 8 -2.39 -10.34 -13.84
C ALA A 8 -1.12 -9.77 -14.49
N ILE A 9 -0.10 -10.63 -14.68
CA ILE A 9 1.14 -10.30 -15.39
C ILE A 9 0.88 -10.02 -16.88
N LEU A 10 -0.14 -10.63 -17.49
CA LEU A 10 -0.39 -10.51 -18.94
C LEU A 10 -0.96 -9.14 -19.33
N ALA A 11 -1.81 -8.51 -18.50
CA ALA A 11 -2.28 -7.14 -18.75
C ALA A 11 -1.15 -6.09 -18.53
N LEU A 12 -0.22 -6.39 -17.62
CA LEU A 12 0.93 -5.53 -17.29
C LEU A 12 2.09 -5.60 -18.30
N LEU A 13 2.06 -6.54 -19.25
CA LEU A 13 3.02 -6.65 -20.37
C LEU A 13 2.71 -5.68 -21.52
N ILE A 14 1.54 -5.01 -21.51
CA ILE A 14 1.08 -4.18 -22.64
C ILE A 14 1.37 -2.69 -22.41
N CYS A 15 1.49 -2.23 -21.15
CA CYS A 15 1.82 -0.83 -20.84
C CYS A 15 3.15 -0.74 -20.08
N ASN A 16 4.09 0.04 -20.64
CA ASN A 16 5.26 0.47 -19.90
C ASN A 16 4.80 1.43 -18.79
N PRO A 17 5.22 1.26 -17.52
CA PRO A 17 4.77 2.12 -16.43
C PRO A 17 5.07 3.62 -16.65
N SER A 18 6.10 3.91 -17.44
CA SER A 18 6.49 5.25 -17.88
C SER A 18 5.51 5.95 -18.82
N ASP A 19 4.61 5.20 -19.47
CA ASP A 19 3.71 5.70 -20.51
C ASP A 19 2.28 5.93 -19.99
N ALA A 20 2.02 5.59 -18.72
CA ALA A 20 0.72 5.82 -18.10
C ALA A 20 0.55 7.28 -17.67
N ALA A 21 -0.58 7.88 -18.04
CA ALA A 21 -0.90 9.27 -17.69
C ALA A 21 -1.28 9.42 -16.20
N SER A 22 -1.68 8.34 -15.55
CA SER A 22 -2.04 8.32 -14.13
C SER A 22 -1.84 6.93 -13.51
N ILE A 23 -1.74 6.89 -12.17
CA ILE A 23 -1.70 5.62 -11.43
C ILE A 23 -2.98 4.79 -11.61
N GLU A 24 -4.11 5.44 -11.91
CA GLU A 24 -5.37 4.75 -12.19
C GLU A 24 -5.29 3.93 -13.48
N ASP A 25 -4.60 4.46 -14.50
CA ASP A 25 -4.36 3.74 -15.76
C ASP A 25 -3.53 2.47 -15.55
N LEU A 26 -2.66 2.47 -14.53
CA LEU A 26 -1.85 1.32 -14.14
C LEU A 26 -2.61 0.31 -13.28
N LEU A 27 -3.37 0.79 -12.30
CA LEU A 27 -4.04 -0.07 -11.32
C LEU A 27 -5.38 -0.61 -11.80
N THR A 28 -6.07 0.08 -12.72
CA THR A 28 -7.37 -0.36 -13.23
C THR A 28 -7.32 -1.71 -13.98
N PRO A 29 -6.38 -1.94 -14.91
CA PRO A 29 -6.24 -3.25 -15.55
C PRO A 29 -5.94 -4.36 -14.54
N LEU A 30 -5.06 -4.09 -13.59
CA LEU A 30 -4.69 -5.03 -12.53
C LEU A 30 -5.89 -5.37 -11.62
N ALA A 31 -6.65 -4.35 -11.23
CA ALA A 31 -7.86 -4.50 -10.44
C ALA A 31 -8.92 -5.34 -11.18
N ARG A 32 -9.07 -5.17 -12.50
CA ARG A 32 -9.97 -5.98 -13.34
C ARG A 32 -9.53 -7.44 -13.38
N ASP A 33 -8.25 -7.72 -13.52
CA ASP A 33 -7.73 -9.08 -13.57
C ASP A 33 -7.91 -9.84 -12.25
N ILE A 34 -7.78 -9.15 -11.11
CA ILE A 34 -8.09 -9.74 -9.80
C ILE A 34 -9.56 -10.18 -9.73
N VAL A 35 -10.49 -9.39 -10.26
CA VAL A 35 -11.91 -9.77 -10.32
C VAL A 35 -12.11 -11.00 -11.22
N ASN A 36 -11.48 -11.01 -12.40
CA ASN A 36 -11.57 -12.12 -13.34
C ASN A 36 -11.03 -13.45 -12.78
N GLN A 37 -10.08 -13.39 -11.84
CA GLN A 37 -9.53 -14.56 -11.17
C GLN A 37 -10.42 -15.11 -10.03
N GLY A 38 -11.59 -14.51 -9.79
CA GLY A 38 -12.57 -15.01 -8.83
C GLY A 38 -12.26 -14.66 -7.37
N PHE A 39 -11.36 -13.70 -7.11
CA PHE A 39 -11.15 -13.19 -5.76
C PHE A 39 -12.42 -12.47 -5.26
N PRO A 40 -12.76 -12.60 -3.97
CA PRO A 40 -13.98 -12.00 -3.42
C PRO A 40 -13.94 -10.47 -3.54
N THR A 41 -14.94 -9.91 -4.22
CA THR A 41 -15.11 -8.47 -4.47
C THR A 41 -16.07 -7.79 -3.50
N GLY A 42 -16.59 -8.52 -2.50
CA GLY A 42 -17.59 -8.03 -1.55
C GLY A 42 -17.07 -7.08 -0.47
N ILE A 43 -15.85 -6.55 -0.61
CA ILE A 43 -15.29 -5.56 0.33
C ILE A 43 -15.67 -4.17 -0.20
N PRO A 44 -16.38 -3.34 0.59
CA PRO A 44 -16.70 -1.98 0.18
C PRO A 44 -15.43 -1.12 0.07
N CYS A 45 -15.46 -0.14 -0.84
CA CYS A 45 -14.41 0.88 -0.93
C CYS A 45 -14.28 1.66 0.38
N CYS A 46 -13.07 2.13 0.66
CA CYS A 46 -12.86 3.09 1.74
C CYS A 46 -13.65 4.37 1.45
N THR A 47 -14.37 4.86 2.45
CA THR A 47 -15.11 6.12 2.37
C THR A 47 -14.38 7.23 3.12
N ASP A 48 -14.76 8.49 2.88
CA ASP A 48 -14.24 9.63 3.65
C ASP A 48 -14.43 9.43 5.16
N LYS A 49 -15.55 8.82 5.57
CA LYS A 49 -15.82 8.51 6.98
C LYS A 49 -14.80 7.55 7.57
N ASP A 50 -14.35 6.56 6.80
CA ASP A 50 -13.32 5.61 7.23
C ASP A 50 -11.97 6.31 7.39
N LEU A 51 -11.61 7.20 6.46
CA LEU A 51 -10.38 8.00 6.57
C LEU A 51 -10.42 8.95 7.76
N GLN A 52 -11.56 9.59 8.02
CA GLN A 52 -11.72 10.44 9.21
C GLN A 52 -11.62 9.64 10.51
N THR A 53 -12.20 8.44 10.53
CA THR A 53 -12.09 7.53 11.68
C THR A 53 -10.63 7.12 11.89
N LEU A 54 -9.91 6.80 10.83
CA LEU A 54 -8.50 6.46 10.87
C LEU A 54 -7.65 7.61 11.40
N LYS A 55 -7.85 8.83 10.87
CA LYS A 55 -7.16 10.05 11.33
C LYS A 55 -7.38 10.29 12.81
N ALA A 56 -8.63 10.19 13.27
CA ALA A 56 -8.99 10.34 14.67
C ALA A 56 -8.35 9.26 15.57
N GLN A 57 -8.36 7.99 15.15
CA GLN A 57 -7.78 6.88 15.91
C GLN A 57 -6.25 6.99 16.02
N LEU A 58 -5.59 7.48 14.98
CA LEU A 58 -4.14 7.64 14.94
C LEU A 58 -3.66 8.99 15.49
N SER A 59 -4.59 9.93 15.73
CA SER A 59 -4.29 11.31 16.11
C SER A 59 -3.36 12.01 15.10
N ILE A 60 -3.61 11.80 13.81
CA ILE A 60 -2.90 12.45 12.70
C ILE A 60 -3.79 13.49 12.04
N GLU A 61 -3.19 14.60 11.60
CA GLU A 61 -3.92 15.73 11.01
C GLU A 61 -4.31 15.47 9.54
N SER A 62 -3.37 14.93 8.76
CA SER A 62 -3.55 14.70 7.33
C SER A 62 -2.97 13.35 6.90
N ILE A 63 -3.44 12.85 5.77
CA ILE A 63 -2.86 11.70 5.06
C ILE A 63 -2.52 12.23 3.66
N PRO A 64 -1.37 11.88 3.07
CA PRO A 64 -1.03 12.32 1.71
C PRO A 64 -2.13 11.99 0.69
N ASN A 65 -2.43 12.93 -0.22
CA ASN A 65 -3.55 12.84 -1.17
C ASN A 65 -3.47 11.61 -2.08
N GLU A 66 -2.26 11.23 -2.51
CA GLU A 66 -2.03 10.06 -3.35
C GLU A 66 -2.45 8.77 -2.62
N LEU A 67 -2.06 8.63 -1.36
CA LEU A 67 -2.42 7.48 -0.53
C LEU A 67 -3.93 7.46 -0.20
N GLN A 68 -4.54 8.61 0.05
CA GLN A 68 -6.00 8.72 0.24
C GLN A 68 -6.76 8.26 -1.02
N SER A 69 -6.36 8.75 -2.19
CA SER A 69 -6.97 8.38 -3.48
C SER A 69 -6.82 6.88 -3.74
N PHE A 70 -5.66 6.33 -3.44
CA PHE A 70 -5.41 4.89 -3.51
C PHE A 70 -6.37 4.11 -2.59
N PHE A 71 -6.55 4.50 -1.33
CA PHE A 71 -7.47 3.82 -0.42
C PHE A 71 -8.92 3.86 -0.89
N MET A 72 -9.39 4.99 -1.41
CA MET A 72 -10.76 5.14 -1.92
C MET A 72 -10.99 4.29 -3.18
N ASN A 73 -10.09 4.37 -4.15
CA ASN A 73 -10.30 3.78 -5.48
C ASN A 73 -9.89 2.31 -5.54
N PHE A 74 -8.83 1.93 -4.83
CA PHE A 74 -8.21 0.61 -4.94
C PHE A 74 -8.06 -0.13 -3.59
N GLY A 75 -8.28 0.52 -2.45
CA GLY A 75 -8.09 -0.08 -1.12
C GLY A 75 -8.97 -1.31 -0.81
N HIS A 76 -10.05 -1.52 -1.57
CA HIS A 76 -10.91 -2.71 -1.48
C HIS A 76 -10.39 -3.90 -2.29
N LYS A 77 -9.41 -3.70 -3.17
CA LYS A 77 -8.79 -4.74 -3.99
C LYS A 77 -7.68 -5.43 -3.21
N ARG A 78 -7.63 -6.76 -3.27
CA ARG A 78 -6.57 -7.55 -2.64
C ARG A 78 -5.46 -7.79 -3.66
N PHE A 79 -4.44 -6.94 -3.65
CA PHE A 79 -3.20 -7.18 -4.36
C PHE A 79 -2.36 -8.17 -3.55
N THR A 80 -1.86 -9.22 -4.19
CA THR A 80 -1.40 -10.44 -3.51
C THR A 80 0.02 -10.38 -2.95
N CYS A 81 0.83 -9.40 -3.35
CA CYS A 81 2.27 -9.37 -3.04
C CYS A 81 2.65 -8.46 -1.87
N MET A 82 1.83 -7.47 -1.53
CA MET A 82 2.12 -6.48 -0.47
C MET A 82 0.84 -6.11 0.27
N GLN A 83 0.87 -6.14 1.60
CA GLN A 83 -0.28 -5.77 2.41
C GLN A 83 -0.30 -4.27 2.64
N VAL A 84 -0.75 -3.54 1.61
CA VAL A 84 -1.08 -2.13 1.79
C VAL A 84 -2.22 -2.03 2.80
N VAL A 85 -2.02 -1.16 3.76
CA VAL A 85 -2.89 -0.85 4.88
C VAL A 85 -4.30 -0.53 4.40
N ARG A 86 -5.31 -1.01 5.13
CA ARG A 86 -6.73 -0.78 4.84
C ARG A 86 -7.43 -0.15 6.03
N PRO A 87 -7.88 1.12 5.90
CA PRO A 87 -8.57 1.84 6.98
C PRO A 87 -9.69 1.03 7.65
N GLN A 88 -10.34 0.13 6.90
CA GLN A 88 -11.48 -0.67 7.36
C GLN A 88 -11.14 -2.15 7.69
N SER A 89 -9.88 -2.51 8.00
CA SER A 89 -9.50 -3.91 8.23
C SER A 89 -10.17 -4.54 9.45
N ILE A 90 -11.34 -5.14 9.23
CA ILE A 90 -11.91 -6.22 10.05
C ILE A 90 -11.83 -7.51 9.19
N PHE A 91 -10.64 -8.10 9.05
CA PHE A 91 -10.50 -9.37 8.34
C PHE A 91 -10.71 -10.53 9.29
N HIS A 92 -11.78 -11.29 9.07
CA HIS A 92 -12.19 -12.42 9.92
C HIS A 92 -11.27 -13.65 9.86
N ASN A 93 -10.27 -13.72 8.97
CA ASN A 93 -9.47 -14.95 8.78
C ASN A 93 -7.93 -14.76 8.79
N HIS A 94 -7.43 -13.60 9.22
CA HIS A 94 -6.05 -13.45 9.70
C HIS A 94 -6.07 -12.48 10.90
N PRO A 95 -5.84 -12.96 12.13
CA PRO A 95 -6.17 -12.23 13.37
C PRO A 95 -5.16 -11.16 13.81
N THR A 96 -4.10 -10.90 13.05
CA THR A 96 -3.01 -10.04 13.52
C THR A 96 -2.98 -8.74 12.76
N GLN A 97 -3.63 -7.75 13.39
CA GLN A 97 -3.45 -6.30 13.25
C GLN A 97 -4.35 -5.60 12.24
N GLY A 98 -5.36 -4.91 12.78
CA GLY A 98 -6.00 -3.83 12.06
C GLY A 98 -4.97 -2.76 11.66
N THR A 99 -5.32 -1.96 10.67
CA THR A 99 -4.48 -0.86 10.16
C THR A 99 -3.93 0.04 11.26
N VAL A 100 -4.78 0.39 12.23
CA VAL A 100 -4.35 1.16 13.41
C VAL A 100 -3.33 0.38 14.23
N THR A 101 -3.56 -0.90 14.48
CA THR A 101 -2.64 -1.71 15.29
C THR A 101 -1.26 -1.78 14.65
N MET A 102 -1.17 -2.09 13.35
CA MET A 102 0.11 -2.15 12.64
C MET A 102 0.86 -0.82 12.71
N ILE A 103 0.18 0.30 12.43
CA ILE A 103 0.78 1.64 12.51
C ILE A 103 1.26 1.94 13.94
N THR A 104 0.43 1.67 14.95
CA THR A 104 0.81 1.90 16.34
C THR A 104 1.96 1.01 16.81
N GLU A 105 2.09 -0.19 16.25
CA GLU A 105 3.21 -1.08 16.55
C GLU A 105 4.50 -0.61 15.88
N ALA A 106 4.47 -0.24 14.61
CA ALA A 106 5.62 0.34 13.92
C ALA A 106 6.17 1.57 14.66
N TRP A 107 5.28 2.45 15.15
CA TRP A 107 5.68 3.58 16.00
C TRP A 107 6.28 3.17 17.35
N LYS A 108 5.83 2.04 17.94
CA LYS A 108 6.46 1.49 19.14
C LYS A 108 7.84 0.90 18.85
N PHE A 109 8.05 0.38 17.64
CA PHE A 109 9.32 -0.20 17.22
C PHE A 109 10.38 0.84 16.80
N GLY A 110 9.99 2.10 16.61
CA GLY A 110 10.92 3.20 16.39
C GLY A 110 10.65 4.03 15.12
N VAL A 111 9.62 3.71 14.35
CA VAL A 111 9.20 4.57 13.22
C VAL A 111 8.76 5.95 13.76
N SER A 112 9.31 7.02 13.21
CA SER A 112 8.93 8.40 13.58
C SER A 112 7.44 8.65 13.32
N ARG A 113 6.81 9.47 14.17
CA ARG A 113 5.40 9.90 14.03
C ARG A 113 5.12 10.77 12.82
N GLU A 114 6.17 11.38 12.24
CA GLU A 114 6.11 12.12 10.98
C GLU A 114 5.89 11.20 9.78
N TYR A 115 6.09 9.89 9.98
CA TYR A 115 5.92 8.86 8.98
C TYR A 115 4.73 7.95 9.31
N LEU A 116 3.94 7.67 8.28
CA LEU A 116 2.80 6.78 8.32
C LEU A 116 3.18 5.45 7.63
N PRO A 117 3.31 4.35 8.38
CA PRO A 117 3.44 3.01 7.80
C PRO A 117 2.20 2.68 6.98
N PHE A 118 2.39 2.36 5.70
CA PHE A 118 1.28 2.00 4.80
C PHE A 118 1.45 0.62 4.17
N CYS A 119 2.62 -0.01 4.29
CA CYS A 119 2.80 -1.40 3.89
C CYS A 119 3.72 -2.12 4.87
N TYR A 120 3.32 -3.31 5.29
CA TYR A 120 4.14 -4.23 6.09
C TYR A 120 4.74 -5.29 5.17
N ASP A 121 6.05 -5.52 5.29
CA ASP A 121 6.76 -6.56 4.57
C ASP A 121 7.81 -7.22 5.46
N ASN A 122 7.59 -8.48 5.84
CA ASN A 122 8.55 -9.29 6.61
C ASN A 122 9.18 -8.61 7.84
N ALA A 123 8.35 -7.94 8.66
CA ALA A 123 8.72 -7.13 9.83
C ALA A 123 9.24 -5.71 9.51
N ASP A 124 9.55 -5.42 8.25
CA ASP A 124 9.91 -4.10 7.78
C ASP A 124 8.66 -3.32 7.31
N TYR A 125 8.80 -2.01 7.14
CA TYR A 125 7.70 -1.13 6.76
C TYR A 125 8.09 -0.20 5.61
N TYR A 126 7.17 -0.02 4.67
CA TYR A 126 7.17 1.15 3.81
C TYR A 126 6.34 2.23 4.47
N CYS A 127 6.95 3.39 4.64
CA CYS A 127 6.39 4.51 5.38
C CYS A 127 6.35 5.75 4.49
N ILE A 128 5.27 6.51 4.57
CA ILE A 128 5.13 7.78 3.86
C ILE A 128 5.24 8.94 4.84
N HIS A 129 6.04 9.95 4.49
CA HIS A 129 6.14 11.18 5.26
C HIS A 129 4.83 11.97 5.13
N LEU A 130 4.23 12.36 6.26
CA LEU A 130 2.91 12.97 6.30
C LEU A 130 2.86 14.33 5.58
N GLU A 131 3.92 15.15 5.70
CA GLU A 131 3.97 16.47 5.07
C GLU A 131 4.50 16.45 3.63
N THR A 132 5.63 15.79 3.37
CA THR A 132 6.28 15.83 2.04
C THR A 132 5.71 14.80 1.06
N GLY A 133 5.08 13.73 1.56
CA GLY A 133 4.63 12.61 0.73
C GLY A 133 5.75 11.64 0.32
N GLN A 134 7.00 11.89 0.71
CA GLN A 134 8.14 11.00 0.42
C GLN A 134 7.93 9.63 1.05
N VAL A 135 8.23 8.56 0.32
CA VAL A 135 8.22 7.19 0.85
C VAL A 135 9.64 6.77 1.22
N ARG A 136 9.78 6.10 2.37
CA ARG A 136 11.03 5.48 2.82
C ARG A 136 10.78 4.08 3.35
N PHE A 137 11.76 3.21 3.15
CA PHE A 137 11.81 1.90 3.78
C PHE A 137 12.40 2.00 5.19
N TRP A 138 11.71 1.41 6.16
CA TRP A 138 12.17 1.26 7.53
C TRP A 138 12.45 -0.22 7.81
N SER A 139 13.65 -0.53 8.31
CA SER A 139 14.05 -1.88 8.64
C SER A 139 13.93 -2.17 10.13
N TYR A 140 13.29 -3.28 10.47
CA TYR A 140 13.26 -3.81 11.83
C TYR A 140 14.63 -4.33 12.29
N HIS A 141 15.45 -4.81 11.37
CA HIS A 141 16.78 -5.30 11.73
C HIS A 141 17.71 -4.16 12.15
N GLU A 142 17.67 -3.05 11.42
CA GLU A 142 18.49 -1.87 11.69
C GLU A 142 17.83 -0.89 12.68
N LEU A 143 16.54 -1.08 12.95
CA LEU A 143 15.69 -0.17 13.74
C LEU A 143 15.73 1.27 13.23
N ALA A 144 15.90 1.44 11.93
CA ALA A 144 16.11 2.72 11.28
C ALA A 144 15.54 2.73 9.86
N PHE A 145 15.39 3.94 9.31
CA PHE A 145 15.17 4.09 7.88
C PHE A 145 16.44 3.75 7.12
N SER A 146 16.29 3.04 6.00
CA SER A 146 17.42 2.74 5.11
C SER A 146 18.04 4.05 4.58
N ASP A 147 19.36 4.06 4.53
CA ASP A 147 20.17 5.12 3.91
C ASP A 147 20.49 4.83 2.43
N ASN A 148 20.04 3.68 1.91
CA ASN A 148 20.19 3.32 0.51
C ASN A 148 19.19 4.14 -0.33
N PRO A 149 19.66 4.92 -1.33
CA PRO A 149 18.79 5.73 -2.18
C PRO A 149 17.74 4.94 -2.96
N ARG A 150 17.94 3.63 -3.15
CA ARG A 150 16.95 2.76 -3.81
C ARG A 150 15.75 2.40 -2.94
N ASP A 151 15.83 2.69 -1.64
CA ASP A 151 14.78 2.40 -0.67
C ASP A 151 14.06 3.70 -0.25
N MET A 152 14.08 4.69 -1.15
CA MET A 152 13.49 6.00 -1.02
C MET A 152 12.79 6.36 -2.34
N TRP A 153 11.59 6.93 -2.24
CA TRP A 153 10.79 7.35 -3.39
C TRP A 153 10.20 8.72 -3.13
N ASP A 154 10.11 9.54 -4.18
CA ASP A 154 9.69 10.94 -4.04
C ASP A 154 8.21 11.07 -3.66
N SER A 155 7.39 10.07 -4.01
CA SER A 155 5.97 10.04 -3.66
C SER A 155 5.43 8.61 -3.54
N PHE A 156 4.17 8.47 -3.14
CA PHE A 156 3.50 7.17 -3.12
C PHE A 156 3.40 6.59 -4.53
N ASN A 157 3.05 7.42 -5.51
CA ASN A 157 2.95 7.00 -6.90
C ASN A 157 4.30 6.51 -7.45
N ASP A 158 5.39 7.18 -7.10
CA ASP A 158 6.75 6.78 -7.46
C ASP A 158 7.08 5.38 -6.90
N TRP A 159 6.76 5.13 -5.63
CA TRP A 159 6.89 3.80 -5.02
C TRP A 159 6.05 2.73 -5.74
N VAL A 160 4.79 3.03 -6.09
CA VAL A 160 3.93 2.06 -6.81
C VAL A 160 4.54 1.67 -8.15
N VAL A 161 5.03 2.66 -8.90
CA VAL A 161 5.56 2.47 -10.26
C VAL A 161 6.90 1.74 -10.26
N ASN A 162 7.80 2.13 -9.36
CA ASN A 162 9.20 1.71 -9.41
C ASN A 162 9.53 0.50 -8.54
N ASP A 163 8.67 0.15 -7.58
CA ASP A 163 8.90 -0.98 -6.69
C ASP A 163 7.73 -1.97 -6.72
N TRP A 164 6.52 -1.52 -6.38
CA TRP A 164 5.40 -2.43 -6.19
C TRP A 164 4.93 -3.15 -7.48
N ILE A 165 4.73 -2.40 -8.58
CA ILE A 165 4.33 -2.99 -9.86
C ILE A 165 5.39 -3.95 -10.42
N PRO A 166 6.69 -3.59 -10.43
CA PRO A 166 7.75 -4.51 -10.80
C PRO A 166 7.77 -5.80 -9.98
N LEU A 167 7.54 -5.74 -8.67
CA LEU A 167 7.43 -6.94 -7.82
C LEU A 167 6.23 -7.83 -8.19
N MET A 168 5.14 -7.25 -8.68
CA MET A 168 4.00 -8.02 -9.20
C MET A 168 4.27 -8.73 -10.53
N LYS A 169 5.28 -8.29 -11.28
CA LYS A 169 5.65 -8.84 -12.60
C LYS A 169 6.58 -10.07 -12.50
N GLN A 170 7.19 -10.33 -11.34
CA GLN A 170 8.16 -11.41 -11.11
C GLN A 170 7.46 -12.74 -10.77
#